data_AF-A0A662B0X5-F1
#
_entry.id   AF-A0A662B0X5-F1
#
_cell.length_a   1.000
_cell.length_b   1.000
_cell.length_c   1.000
_cell.angle_alpha   90.00
_cell.angle_beta   90.00
_cell.angle_gamma   90.00
#
_symmetry.space_group_name_H-M   'P 1'
#
loop_
_entity.id
_entity.type
_entity.pdbx_description
1 polymer ?
#
loop_
_entity_poly.entity_id
_entity_poly.type
_entity_poly.pdbx_seq_one_letter_code
_entity_poly.pdbx_strand_id
1 'polypeptide(L)'
;MDRYLQILSISFEAVMNNKFRSILTALGIIFGVGAVIAMMAIGNGARQEILAQIKLVGVNNIVILPLKTTDANTNGEEEESGKTLKKKFSPGLTLKDAENIMQTIPTVEKVSPEIIYPTLAIRN
;
A
#
# COMPACT_ATOMS: atom_id res chain seq x y z
N MET A 1 -47.97 21.21 25.01
CA MET A 1 -46.55 21.59 24.85
C MET A 1 -45.94 21.97 26.19
N ASP A 2 -46.67 22.66 27.07
CA ASP A 2 -46.16 23.22 28.33
C ASP A 2 -45.60 22.17 29.31
N ARG A 3 -46.15 20.96 29.31
CA ARG A 3 -45.66 19.86 30.16
C ARG A 3 -44.21 19.46 29.86
N TYR A 4 -43.80 19.44 28.58
CA TYR A 4 -42.42 19.10 28.22
C TYR A 4 -41.44 20.21 28.59
N LEU A 5 -41.86 21.48 28.45
CA LEU A 5 -41.05 22.63 28.85
C LEU A 5 -40.83 22.67 30.36
N GLN A 6 -41.85 22.35 31.16
CA GLN A 6 -41.73 22.23 32.62
C GLN A 6 -40.76 21.11 33.02
N ILE A 7 -40.86 19.93 32.40
CA ILE A 7 -39.95 18.81 32.67
C ILE A 7 -38.50 19.16 32.30
N LEU A 8 -38.29 19.86 31.18
CA LEU A 8 -36.96 20.32 30.78
C LEU A 8 -36.36 21.30 31.79
N SER A 9 -37.17 22.28 32.25
CA SER A 9 -36.76 23.26 33.26
C SER A 9 -36.36 22.59 34.58
N ILE A 10 -37.20 21.68 35.09
CA ILE A 10 -36.94 20.94 36.33
C ILE A 10 -35.68 20.07 36.20
N SER A 11 -35.49 19.41 35.06
CA SER A 11 -34.32 18.56 34.80
C SER A 11 -33.03 19.39 34.73
N PHE A 12 -33.08 20.57 34.12
CA PHE A 12 -31.93 21.48 34.03
C PHE A 12 -31.52 21.99 35.40
N GLU A 13 -32.48 22.36 36.24
CA GLU A 13 -32.24 22.77 37.63
C GLU A 13 -31.65 21.63 38.48
N ALA A 14 -32.14 20.40 38.30
CA ALA A 14 -31.59 19.22 38.97
C ALA A 14 -30.13 18.92 38.59
N VAL A 15 -29.77 19.10 37.31
CA VAL A 15 -28.39 19.00 36.81
C VAL A 15 -27.50 20.09 37.41
N MET A 16 -28.03 21.31 37.52
CA MET A 16 -27.35 22.48 38.08
C MET A 16 -27.05 22.35 39.58
N ASN A 17 -27.91 21.66 40.33
CA ASN A 17 -27.73 21.39 41.76
C ASN A 17 -26.60 20.38 42.04
N ASN A 18 -26.40 19.40 41.14
CA ASN A 18 -25.36 18.36 41.28
C ASN A 18 -24.15 18.61 40.36
N LYS A 19 -23.56 19.81 40.45
CA LYS A 19 -22.50 20.29 39.54
C LYS A 19 -21.36 19.28 39.33
N PHE A 20 -20.77 18.77 40.42
CA PHE A 20 -19.63 17.85 40.31
C PHE A 20 -19.96 16.55 39.58
N ARG A 21 -21.10 15.93 39.91
CA ARG A 21 -21.53 14.68 39.29
C ARG A 21 -21.88 14.87 37.81
N SER A 22 -22.59 15.94 37.49
CA SER A 22 -22.98 16.29 36.11
C SER A 22 -21.76 16.62 35.25
N ILE A 23 -20.78 17.36 35.79
CA ILE A 23 -19.53 17.68 35.06
C ILE A 23 -18.73 16.41 34.79
N LEU A 24 -18.54 15.54 35.80
CA LEU A 24 -17.69 14.36 35.64
C LEU A 24 -18.27 13.35 34.66
N THR A 25 -19.61 13.21 34.63
CA THR A 25 -20.31 12.36 33.65
C THR A 25 -20.24 12.92 32.23
N ALA A 26 -20.45 14.23 32.06
CA ALA A 26 -20.31 14.89 30.77
C ALA A 26 -18.86 14.79 30.24
N LEU A 27 -17.88 14.98 31.12
CA LEU A 27 -16.46 14.91 30.79
C LEU A 27 -16.07 13.51 30.29
N GLY A 28 -16.60 12.45 30.91
CA GLY A 28 -16.42 11.08 30.43
C GLY A 28 -16.94 10.86 29.01
N ILE A 29 -18.11 11.40 28.68
CA ILE A 29 -18.69 11.29 27.33
C ILE A 29 -17.87 12.09 26.32
N ILE A 30 -17.44 13.31 26.68
CA ILE A 30 -16.64 14.19 25.80
C ILE A 30 -15.32 13.51 25.43
N PHE A 31 -14.57 13.01 26.41
CA PHE A 31 -13.31 12.32 26.13
C PHE A 31 -13.52 10.96 25.46
N GLY A 32 -14.56 10.21 25.84
CA GLY A 32 -14.87 8.91 25.25
C GLY A 32 -15.18 9.02 23.76
N VAL A 33 -16.14 9.86 23.39
CA VAL A 33 -16.53 10.07 21.98
C VAL A 33 -15.42 10.77 21.20
N GLY A 34 -14.74 11.75 21.81
CA GLY A 34 -13.63 12.47 21.19
C GLY A 34 -12.47 11.55 20.81
N ALA A 35 -12.07 10.62 21.68
CA ALA A 35 -11.01 9.67 21.40
C ALA A 35 -11.37 8.72 20.24
N VAL A 36 -12.62 8.23 20.19
CA VAL A 36 -13.09 7.37 19.10
C VAL A 36 -13.10 8.11 17.77
N ILE A 37 -13.63 9.33 17.73
CA ILE A 37 -13.64 10.16 16.51
C ILE A 37 -12.21 10.45 16.05
N ALA A 38 -11.32 10.82 16.96
CA ALA A 38 -9.93 11.11 16.63
C ALA A 38 -9.21 9.89 16.03
N MET A 39 -9.36 8.71 16.65
CA MET A 39 -8.77 7.47 16.14
C MET A 39 -9.32 7.12 14.75
N MET A 40 -10.63 7.25 14.53
CA MET A 40 -11.24 6.99 13.23
C MET A 40 -10.74 7.96 12.15
N ALA A 41 -10.63 9.24 12.49
CA ALA A 41 -10.12 10.27 11.58
C ALA A 41 -8.66 9.97 11.18
N ILE A 42 -7.81 9.65 12.15
CA ILE A 42 -6.41 9.27 11.93
C ILE A 42 -6.32 8.02 11.05
N GLY A 43 -7.06 6.96 11.40
CA GLY A 43 -7.00 5.69 10.67
C GLY A 43 -7.47 5.81 9.21
N ASN A 44 -8.59 6.51 8.99
CA ASN A 44 -9.11 6.72 7.65
C ASN A 44 -8.20 7.64 6.81
N GLY A 45 -7.66 8.71 7.42
CA GLY A 45 -6.72 9.61 6.75
C GLY A 45 -5.43 8.88 6.34
N ALA A 46 -4.82 8.14 7.27
CA ALA A 46 -3.61 7.36 6.99
C ALA A 46 -3.85 6.32 5.88
N ARG A 47 -4.98 5.62 5.91
CA ARG A 47 -5.34 4.67 4.84
C ARG A 47 -5.46 5.37 3.49
N GLN A 48 -6.11 6.52 3.43
CA GLN A 48 -6.28 7.27 2.18
C GLN A 48 -4.93 7.73 1.63
N GLU A 49 -4.03 8.21 2.50
CA GLU A 49 -2.70 8.65 2.14
C GLU A 49 -1.84 7.50 1.61
N ILE A 50 -1.81 6.36 2.31
CA ILE A 50 -1.11 5.16 1.85
C ILE A 50 -1.63 4.72 0.49
N LEU A 51 -2.97 4.70 0.29
CA LEU A 51 -3.55 4.36 -1.01
C LEU A 51 -3.18 5.37 -2.10
N ALA A 52 -3.07 6.66 -1.78
CA ALA A 52 -2.62 7.67 -2.72
C ALA A 52 -1.15 7.45 -3.11
N GLN A 53 -0.28 7.16 -2.15
CA GLN A 53 1.13 6.84 -2.41
C GLN A 53 1.28 5.59 -3.27
N ILE A 54 0.53 4.51 -2.96
CA ILE A 54 0.53 3.28 -3.76
C ILE A 54 0.03 3.54 -5.19
N LYS A 55 -1.00 4.37 -5.36
CA LYS A 55 -1.49 4.76 -6.69
C LYS A 55 -0.43 5.50 -7.51
N LEU A 56 0.41 6.33 -6.88
CA LEU A 56 1.51 7.04 -7.56
C LEU A 56 2.60 6.09 -8.06
N VAL A 57 2.88 5.00 -7.33
CA VAL A 57 3.80 3.94 -7.78
C VAL A 57 3.22 3.15 -8.97
N GLY A 58 1.91 3.23 -9.17
CA GLY A 58 1.20 2.56 -10.26
C GLY A 58 0.87 1.12 -9.89
N VAL A 59 -0.38 0.90 -9.47
CA VAL A 59 -0.90 -0.45 -9.10
C VAL A 59 -1.04 -1.38 -10.32
N ASN A 60 -0.87 -0.83 -11.52
CA ASN A 60 -1.06 -1.51 -12.81
C ASN A 60 0.26 -1.76 -13.54
N ASN A 61 1.41 -1.69 -12.85
CA ASN A 61 2.72 -1.90 -13.46
C ASN A 61 3.13 -3.38 -13.38
N ILE A 62 3.57 -3.94 -14.50
CA ILE A 62 4.13 -5.31 -14.57
C ILE A 62 5.61 -5.18 -14.91
N VAL A 63 6.47 -5.61 -13.99
CA VAL A 63 7.93 -5.55 -14.17
C VAL A 63 8.42 -6.89 -14.70
N ILE A 64 9.05 -6.87 -15.88
CA ILE A 64 9.62 -8.06 -16.53
C ILE A 64 11.14 -7.98 -16.42
N LEU A 65 11.74 -8.93 -15.71
CA LEU A 65 13.20 -8.98 -15.48
C LEU A 65 13.81 -10.17 -16.22
N PRO A 66 14.98 -9.99 -16.86
CA PRO A 66 15.65 -11.11 -17.50
C PRO A 66 16.30 -11.98 -16.42
N LEU A 67 16.17 -13.29 -16.55
CA LEU A 67 16.94 -14.21 -15.73
C LEU A 67 18.40 -14.13 -16.17
N LYS A 68 19.28 -13.64 -15.28
CA LYS A 68 20.73 -13.76 -15.49
C LYS A 68 21.07 -15.24 -15.40
N THR A 69 21.25 -15.89 -16.54
CA THR A 69 21.98 -17.15 -16.59
C THR A 69 23.43 -16.78 -16.30
N THR A 70 23.81 -16.76 -15.02
CA THR A 70 25.22 -16.81 -14.64
C THR A 70 25.82 -17.98 -15.40
N ASP A 71 26.84 -17.68 -16.19
CA ASP A 71 27.56 -18.65 -16.99
C ASP A 71 27.81 -19.90 -16.14
N ALA A 72 27.27 -21.04 -16.60
CA ALA A 72 27.56 -22.34 -16.04
C ALA A 72 28.99 -22.75 -16.44
N ASN A 73 29.96 -21.96 -16.00
CA ASN A 73 31.39 -22.25 -16.08
C ASN A 73 31.97 -22.36 -14.66
N THR A 74 31.18 -22.91 -13.74
CA THR A 74 31.68 -23.43 -12.47
C THR A 74 31.61 -24.95 -12.57
N ASN A 75 32.77 -25.57 -12.74
CA ASN A 75 32.99 -26.99 -12.53
C ASN A 75 32.47 -27.34 -11.13
N GLY A 76 31.49 -28.24 -11.04
CA GLY A 76 30.93 -28.63 -9.76
C GLY A 76 29.68 -29.49 -9.88
N GLU A 77 29.92 -30.79 -10.05
CA GLU A 77 29.13 -31.91 -9.50
C GLU A 77 27.84 -32.28 -10.25
N GLU A 78 28.02 -33.30 -11.08
CA GLU A 78 27.02 -34.30 -11.45
C GLU A 78 26.43 -34.93 -10.18
N GLU A 79 25.10 -34.93 -10.02
CA GLU A 79 24.37 -36.12 -9.59
C GLU A 79 23.02 -36.19 -10.30
N GLU A 80 22.69 -37.42 -10.70
CA GLU A 80 21.77 -37.81 -11.74
C GLU A 80 20.29 -37.75 -11.32
N SER A 81 19.39 -37.43 -12.26
CA SER A 81 18.45 -38.41 -12.83
C SER A 81 17.29 -37.68 -13.53
N GLY A 82 17.17 -37.86 -14.86
CA GLY A 82 15.96 -37.51 -15.61
C GLY A 82 16.10 -36.34 -16.59
N LYS A 83 16.42 -36.68 -17.85
CA LYS A 83 16.33 -35.84 -19.07
C LYS A 83 17.03 -34.48 -18.98
N THR A 84 18.24 -34.46 -19.55
CA THR A 84 19.05 -33.31 -19.96
C THR A 84 18.26 -32.40 -20.91
N LEU A 85 17.32 -31.62 -20.37
CA LEU A 85 16.80 -30.44 -21.04
C LEU A 85 17.97 -29.46 -21.05
N LYS A 86 18.71 -29.45 -22.18
CA LYS A 86 19.69 -28.40 -22.51
C LYS A 86 19.13 -27.09 -21.98
N LYS A 87 19.79 -26.46 -21.00
CA LYS A 87 19.39 -25.13 -20.50
C LYS A 87 19.25 -24.25 -21.73
N LYS A 88 18.01 -23.96 -22.14
CA LYS A 88 17.74 -23.27 -23.40
C LYS A 88 18.38 -21.90 -23.27
N PHE A 89 19.41 -21.67 -24.07
CA PHE A 89 20.04 -20.36 -24.19
C PHE A 89 18.95 -19.35 -24.55
N SER A 90 18.64 -18.46 -23.62
CA SER A 90 17.73 -17.35 -23.84
C SER A 90 18.58 -16.11 -24.05
N PRO A 91 18.45 -15.39 -25.17
CA PRO A 91 19.21 -14.16 -25.45
C PRO A 91 18.86 -12.99 -24.52
N GLY A 92 18.07 -13.21 -23.46
CA GLY A 92 17.61 -12.18 -22.54
C GLY A 92 16.38 -11.45 -23.06
N LEU A 93 16.10 -10.29 -22.45
CA LEU A 93 15.06 -9.37 -22.93
C LEU A 93 15.67 -8.44 -23.98
N THR A 94 14.99 -8.32 -25.12
CA THR A 94 15.38 -7.44 -26.22
C THR A 94 14.39 -6.28 -26.36
N LEU A 95 14.82 -5.19 -27.00
CA LEU A 95 13.92 -4.06 -27.30
C LEU A 95 12.74 -4.47 -28.18
N LYS A 96 12.91 -5.50 -29.03
CA LYS A 96 11.84 -6.03 -29.88
C LYS A 96 10.74 -6.71 -29.07
N ASP A 97 11.06 -7.26 -27.91
CA ASP A 97 10.05 -7.82 -27.01
C ASP A 97 9.11 -6.73 -26.48
N ALA A 98 9.64 -5.53 -26.20
CA ALA A 98 8.83 -4.39 -25.78
C ALA A 98 7.86 -3.92 -26.88
N GLU A 99 8.31 -3.86 -28.13
CA GLU A 99 7.46 -3.54 -29.30
C GLU A 99 6.37 -4.60 -29.51
N ASN A 100 6.73 -5.88 -29.43
CA ASN A 100 5.79 -6.98 -29.60
C ASN A 100 4.72 -6.99 -28.51
N ILE A 101 5.09 -6.71 -27.25
CA ILE A 101 4.14 -6.61 -26.13
C ILE A 101 3.12 -5.50 -26.40
N MET A 102 3.57 -4.33 -26.88
CA MET A 102 2.69 -3.21 -27.23
C MET A 102 1.71 -3.55 -28.35
N GLN A 103 2.15 -4.31 -29.36
CA GLN A 103 1.30 -4.63 -30.53
C GLN A 103 0.37 -5.81 -30.30
N THR A 104 0.78 -6.78 -29.49
CA THR A 104 0.06 -8.06 -29.33
C THR A 104 -0.96 -8.01 -28.20
N ILE A 105 -0.67 -7.27 -27.11
CA ILE A 105 -1.51 -7.25 -25.92
C ILE A 105 -2.35 -5.96 -25.88
N PRO A 106 -3.66 -6.00 -26.18
CA PRO A 106 -4.49 -4.81 -26.25
C PRO A 106 -4.73 -4.12 -24.90
N THR A 107 -4.42 -4.78 -23.78
CA THR A 107 -4.60 -4.25 -22.42
C THR A 107 -3.41 -3.42 -21.93
N VAL A 108 -2.27 -3.47 -22.64
CA VAL A 108 -1.06 -2.74 -22.24
C VAL A 108 -1.10 -1.35 -22.86
N GLU A 109 -1.24 -0.32 -22.02
CA GLU A 109 -1.29 1.07 -22.50
C GLU A 109 0.10 1.65 -22.82
N LYS A 110 1.10 1.31 -21.99
CA LYS A 110 2.47 1.81 -22.10
C LYS A 110 3.48 0.72 -21.74
N VAL A 111 4.64 0.76 -22.39
CA VAL A 111 5.81 -0.08 -22.10
C VAL A 111 7.03 0.83 -21.98
N SER A 112 7.86 0.59 -20.97
CA SER A 112 9.11 1.33 -20.73
C SER A 112 10.27 0.35 -20.61
N PRO A 113 11.16 0.23 -21.61
CA PRO A 113 12.36 -0.59 -21.51
C PRO A 113 13.43 0.10 -20.64
N GLU A 114 14.10 -0.68 -19.78
CA GLU A 114 15.19 -0.19 -18.91
C GLU A 114 16.47 -1.00 -19.16
N ILE A 115 17.62 -0.32 -19.18
CA ILE A 115 18.95 -0.93 -19.31
C ILE A 115 19.82 -0.50 -18.13
N ILE A 116 20.28 -1.47 -17.34
CA ILE A 116 21.13 -1.24 -16.17
C ILE A 116 22.59 -1.51 -16.55
N TYR A 117 23.42 -0.48 -16.55
CA TYR A 117 24.86 -0.60 -16.75
C TYR A 117 25.59 -0.55 -15.39
N PRO A 118 26.23 -1.65 -14.94
CA PRO A 118 27.11 -1.58 -13.77
C PRO A 118 28.36 -0.78 -14.15
N THR A 119 28.45 0.47 -13.70
CA THR A 119 29.66 1.29 -13.86
C THR A 119 30.47 1.29 -12.56
N LEU A 120 31.78 1.01 -12.67
CA LEU A 120 32.70 1.10 -11.55
C LEU A 120 33.20 2.56 -11.49
N ALA A 121 32.65 3.35 -10.58
CA ALA A 121 33.13 4.70 -10.35
C ALA A 121 34.50 4.65 -9.65
N ILE A 122 35.58 4.70 -10.43
CA ILE A 122 36.94 4.86 -9.90
C ILE A 122 37.08 6.33 -9.50
N ARG A 123 36.96 6.59 -8.19
CA ARG A 123 37.25 7.89 -7.60
C ARG A 123 38.76 7.96 -7.34
N ASN A 124 39.47 8.77 -8.12
CA ASN A 124 40.85 9.18 -7.82
C ASN A 124 40.88 10.12 -6.61
#